data_AF-A0A538RN13-F1
#
_entry.id   AF-A0A538RN13-F1
#
_cell.length_a   1.000
_cell.length_b   1.000
_cell.length_c   1.000
_cell.angle_alpha   90.00
_cell.angle_beta   90.00
_cell.angle_gamma   90.00
#
_symmetry.space_group_name_H-M   'P 1'
#
loop_
_entity.id
_entity.type
_entity.pdbx_description
1 polymer ?
#
loop_
_entity_poly.entity_id
_entity_poly.type
_entity_poly.pdbx_seq_one_letter_code
_entity_poly.pdbx_strand_id
1 'polypeptide(L)'
;MKLIISGAIESDGVVGPQVRRASEILRQIIGPTGDLVSANWSLARDASKRAIALVLSDFTGAHVEAKFAPDELANEEQLHARFYKIWGDLLQDRSHQQLNQLSGKIETPGR
;
A
#
# COMPACT_ATOMS: atom_id res chain seq x y z
N MET A 1 2.53 0.28 -11.42
CA MET A 1 2.24 0.81 -10.06
C MET A 1 2.62 2.25 -9.97
N LYS A 2 1.64 3.12 -9.67
CA LYS A 2 1.90 4.53 -9.40
C LYS A 2 2.54 4.67 -8.02
N LEU A 3 3.72 5.28 -7.96
CA LEU A 3 4.48 5.46 -6.72
C LEU A 3 4.51 6.94 -6.33
N ILE A 4 4.16 7.22 -5.09
CA ILE A 4 4.24 8.55 -4.47
C ILE A 4 5.07 8.39 -3.20
N ILE A 5 6.12 9.21 -3.07
CA ILE A 5 6.95 9.26 -1.87
C ILE A 5 6.95 10.71 -1.38
N SER A 6 6.63 10.92 -0.11
CA SER A 6 6.63 12.27 0.46
C SER A 6 8.02 12.92 0.39
N GLY A 7 8.07 14.24 0.19
CA GLY A 7 9.35 14.95 0.07
C GLY A 7 10.26 14.80 1.30
N ALA A 8 9.70 14.59 2.49
CA ALA A 8 10.47 14.36 3.72
C ALA A 8 11.14 12.97 3.77
N ILE A 9 10.63 12.00 3.01
CA ILE A 9 11.30 10.70 2.80
C ILE A 9 12.32 10.84 1.68
N GLU A 10 11.98 11.53 0.58
CA GLU A 10 12.88 11.70 -0.56
C GLU A 10 14.17 12.45 -0.19
N SER A 11 14.08 13.44 0.70
CA SER A 11 15.22 14.21 1.18
C SER A 11 16.04 13.50 2.27
N ASP A 12 15.57 12.37 2.80
CA ASP A 12 16.30 11.62 3.81
C ASP A 12 17.30 10.64 3.18
N GLY A 13 18.59 10.82 3.50
CA GLY A 13 19.69 10.04 2.93
C GLY A 13 19.70 8.56 3.32
N VAL A 14 18.95 8.13 4.33
CA VAL A 14 18.88 6.74 4.79
C VAL A 14 17.55 6.10 4.42
N VAL A 15 16.44 6.78 4.75
CA VAL A 15 15.08 6.26 4.56
C VAL A 15 14.66 6.31 3.10
N GLY A 16 15.07 7.33 2.34
CA GLY A 16 14.74 7.46 0.93
C GLY A 16 15.15 6.25 0.08
N PRO A 17 16.42 5.81 0.11
CA PRO A 17 16.88 4.61 -0.59
C PRO A 17 16.15 3.33 -0.15
N GLN A 18 15.87 3.18 1.14
CA GLN A 18 15.15 2.02 1.68
C GLN A 18 13.72 1.95 1.14
N VAL A 19 12.99 3.07 1.14
CA VAL A 19 11.63 3.14 0.61
C VAL A 19 11.59 2.88 -0.90
N ARG A 20 12.60 3.33 -1.66
CA ARG A 20 12.69 3.02 -3.09
C ARG A 20 12.89 1.53 -3.33
N ARG A 21 13.84 0.89 -2.62
CA ARG A 21 14.03 -0.58 -2.69
C ARG A 21 12.76 -1.33 -2.31
N ALA A 22 12.13 -0.93 -1.21
CA ALA A 22 10.89 -1.52 -0.74
C ALA A 22 9.76 -1.41 -1.80
N SER A 23 9.69 -0.28 -2.50
CA SER A 23 8.70 -0.07 -3.58
C SER A 23 8.94 -0.96 -4.79
N GLU A 24 10.20 -1.28 -5.12
CA GLU A 24 10.52 -2.22 -6.19
C GLU A 24 10.15 -3.67 -5.83
N ILE A 25 10.43 -4.09 -4.60
CA ILE A 25 10.00 -5.41 -4.08
C ILE A 25 8.47 -5.51 -4.13
N LEU A 26 7.77 -4.47 -3.66
CA LEU A 26 6.32 -4.42 -3.69
C LEU A 26 5.77 -4.49 -5.13
N ARG A 27 6.42 -3.80 -6.08
CA ARG A 27 6.05 -3.87 -7.51
C ARG A 27 6.19 -5.29 -8.05
N GLN A 28 7.25 -6.02 -7.68
CA GLN A 28 7.45 -7.41 -8.09
C GLN A 28 6.36 -8.33 -7.52
N ILE A 29 5.97 -8.13 -6.26
CA ILE A 29 4.90 -8.91 -5.60
C ILE A 29 3.54 -8.67 -6.26
N ILE A 30 3.20 -7.42 -6.58
CA ILE A 30 1.94 -7.09 -7.25
C ILE A 30 1.93 -7.59 -8.70
N GLY A 31 3.09 -7.57 -9.35
CA GLY A 31 3.27 -8.08 -10.70
C GLY A 31 2.53 -7.24 -11.77
N PRO A 32 2.08 -7.86 -12.90
CA PRO A 32 1.55 -7.15 -14.06
C PRO A 32 0.31 -6.29 -13.80
N THR A 33 -0.45 -6.57 -12.73
CA THR A 33 -1.63 -5.77 -12.37
C THR A 33 -1.26 -4.47 -11.65
N GLY A 34 0.03 -4.22 -11.43
CA GLY A 34 0.52 -3.10 -10.65
C GLY A 34 0.07 -1.74 -11.16
N ASP A 35 -0.22 -1.55 -12.45
CA ASP A 35 -0.65 -0.25 -12.99
C ASP A 35 -2.02 0.20 -12.48
N LEU A 36 -2.79 -0.71 -11.90
CA LEU A 36 -4.07 -0.42 -11.27
C LEU A 36 -3.96 -0.07 -9.78
N VAL A 37 -2.73 -0.01 -9.25
CA VAL A 37 -2.44 0.20 -7.83
C VAL A 37 -1.57 1.44 -7.64
N SER A 38 -1.91 2.24 -6.63
CA SER A 38 -1.13 3.37 -6.15
C SER A 38 -0.52 3.05 -4.80
N ALA A 39 0.78 3.33 -4.63
CA ALA A 39 1.52 3.23 -3.38
C ALA A 39 1.95 4.62 -2.93
N ASN A 40 1.57 5.03 -1.73
CA ASN A 40 1.91 6.31 -1.14
C ASN A 40 2.69 6.13 0.16
N TRP A 41 3.94 6.58 0.16
CA TRP A 41 4.82 6.56 1.32
C TRP A 41 4.91 7.93 1.98
N SER A 42 4.69 7.98 3.29
CA SER A 42 4.78 9.21 4.09
C SER A 42 5.43 8.97 5.45
N LEU A 43 6.01 10.01 6.07
CA LEU A 43 6.42 9.92 7.47
C LEU A 43 5.19 9.99 8.36
N ALA A 44 5.00 8.97 9.19
CA ALA A 44 3.99 8.99 10.23
C ALA A 44 4.49 9.86 11.40
N ARG A 45 3.66 10.80 11.83
CA ARG A 45 3.90 11.57 13.06
C ARG A 45 3.42 10.74 14.24
N ASP A 46 4.21 9.75 14.65
CA ASP A 46 3.95 9.03 15.90
C ASP A 46 4.90 9.55 17.00
N ALA A 47 4.38 9.69 18.22
CA ALA A 47 4.93 10.56 19.27
C ALA A 47 6.27 10.10 19.87
N SER A 48 6.86 9.01 19.38
CA SER A 48 8.07 8.43 19.99
C SER A 48 9.02 7.71 19.03
N LYS A 49 8.61 7.38 17.79
CA LYS A 49 9.48 6.75 16.80
C LYS A 49 9.19 7.23 15.37
N ARG A 50 10.25 7.36 14.57
CA ARG A 50 10.20 7.70 13.16
C ARG A 50 9.59 6.53 12.37
N ALA A 51 8.27 6.49 12.27
CA ALA A 51 7.56 5.48 11.49
C ALA A 51 7.34 5.95 10.05
N ILE A 52 7.40 5.03 9.09
CA ILE A 52 7.09 5.24 7.69
C ILE A 52 5.73 4.60 7.39
N ALA A 53 4.74 5.36 6.97
CA ALA A 53 3.45 4.83 6.55
C ALA A 53 3.44 4.55 5.05
N LEU A 54 2.88 3.41 4.67
CA LEU A 54 2.48 3.05 3.30
C LEU A 54 0.96 3.01 3.24
N VAL A 55 0.39 3.74 2.30
CA VAL A 55 -0.99 3.54 1.86
C VAL A 55 -0.97 2.92 0.48
N LEU A 56 -1.57 1.74 0.35
CA LEU A 56 -1.86 1.12 -0.93
C LEU A 56 -3.33 1.29 -1.27
N SER A 57 -3.63 1.68 -2.50
CA SER A 57 -5.01 1.82 -2.97
C SER A 57 -5.15 1.42 -4.44
N ASP A 58 -6.37 1.15 -4.86
CA ASP A 58 -6.68 0.85 -6.25
C ASP A 58 -7.90 1.62 -6.78
N PHE A 59 -8.20 1.38 -8.05
CA PHE A 59 -9.30 2.03 -8.79
C PHE A 59 -10.71 1.67 -8.29
N THR A 60 -10.87 0.63 -7.47
CA THR A 60 -12.18 0.23 -6.91
C THR A 60 -12.53 1.00 -5.64
N GLY A 61 -11.59 1.75 -5.08
CA GLY A 61 -11.71 2.44 -3.79
C GLY A 61 -11.16 1.63 -2.61
N ALA A 62 -10.69 0.41 -2.86
CA ALA A 62 -10.04 -0.38 -1.83
C ALA A 62 -8.72 0.27 -1.39
N HIS A 63 -8.44 0.23 -0.10
CA HIS A 63 -7.20 0.77 0.45
C HIS A 63 -6.76 0.07 1.74
N VAL A 64 -5.45 0.00 1.93
CA VAL A 64 -4.83 -0.55 3.14
C VAL A 64 -3.69 0.36 3.58
N GLU A 65 -3.57 0.57 4.89
CA GLU A 65 -2.48 1.32 5.51
C GLU A 65 -1.59 0.39 6.34
N ALA A 66 -0.28 0.56 6.23
CA ALA A 66 0.71 -0.14 7.04
C ALA A 66 1.81 0.81 7.50
N LYS A 67 2.28 0.65 8.75
CA LYS A 67 3.37 1.45 9.33
C LYS A 67 4.63 0.62 9.53
N PHE A 68 5.75 1.06 8.99
CA PHE A 68 7.05 0.40 9.07
C PHE A 68 7.99 1.17 10.00
N ALA A 69 8.71 0.45 10.84
CA ALA A 69 9.92 0.99 11.45
C ALA A 69 11.08 0.99 10.41
N PRO A 70 12.07 1.89 10.54
CA PRO A 70 13.15 1.99 9.54
C PRO A 70 13.98 0.71 9.40
N ASP A 71 14.15 -0.03 10.49
CA ASP A 71 14.84 -1.33 10.53
C ASP A 71 14.05 -2.44 9.82
N GLU A 72 12.72 -2.40 9.84
CA GLU A 72 11.89 -3.33 9.07
C GLU A 72 12.07 -3.15 7.56
N LEU A 73 12.31 -1.92 7.09
CA LEU A 73 12.60 -1.64 5.68
C LEU A 73 13.99 -2.14 5.24
N ALA A 74 14.88 -2.44 6.19
CA ALA A 74 16.21 -2.95 5.91
C ALA A 74 16.25 -4.48 5.77
N ASN A 75 15.28 -5.20 6.34
CA ASN A 75 15.20 -6.66 6.31
C ASN A 75 14.31 -7.16 5.15
N GLU A 76 14.93 -7.65 4.09
CA GLU A 76 14.23 -8.09 2.87
C GLU A 76 13.24 -9.23 3.11
N GLU A 77 13.63 -10.29 3.83
CA GLU A 77 12.74 -11.45 4.06
C GLU A 77 11.47 -11.05 4.83
N GLN A 78 11.64 -10.25 5.88
CA GLN A 78 10.51 -9.72 6.65
C GLN A 78 9.62 -8.82 5.78
N LEU A 79 10.24 -8.02 4.92
CA LEU A 79 9.53 -7.10 4.03
C LEU A 79 8.71 -7.85 2.97
N HIS A 80 9.23 -8.95 2.42
CA HIS A 80 8.49 -9.83 1.50
C HIS A 80 7.25 -10.41 2.16
N ALA A 81 7.40 -11.06 3.31
CA ALA A 81 6.26 -11.65 4.03
C ALA A 81 5.20 -10.59 4.35
N ARG A 82 5.64 -9.40 4.74
CA ARG A 82 4.76 -8.28 5.08
C ARG A 82 4.03 -7.73 3.85
N PHE A 83 4.70 -7.59 2.71
CA PHE A 83 4.06 -7.15 1.47
C PHE A 83 3.08 -8.16 0.90
N TYR A 84 3.34 -9.46 1.00
CA TYR A 84 2.33 -10.47 0.63
C TYR A 84 1.06 -10.32 1.46
N LYS A 85 1.20 -10.08 2.77
CA LYS A 85 0.05 -9.82 3.65
C LYS A 85 -0.71 -8.56 3.21
N ILE A 86 -0.02 -7.43 3.06
CA ILE A 86 -0.65 -6.15 2.68
C ILE A 86 -1.35 -6.26 1.32
N TRP A 87 -0.75 -6.96 0.36
CA TRP A 87 -1.37 -7.23 -0.93
C TRP A 87 -2.62 -8.10 -0.81
N GLY A 88 -2.58 -9.15 0.01
CA GLY A 88 -3.75 -9.96 0.33
C GLY A 88 -4.87 -9.15 0.97
N ASP A 89 -4.55 -8.28 1.93
CA ASP A 89 -5.51 -7.41 2.61
C ASP A 89 -6.19 -6.45 1.61
N LEU A 90 -5.43 -5.85 0.68
CA LEU A 90 -5.98 -4.99 -0.36
C LEU A 90 -6.92 -5.76 -1.31
N LEU A 91 -6.53 -6.97 -1.72
CA LEU A 91 -7.37 -7.81 -2.59
C LEU A 91 -8.67 -8.23 -1.92
N GLN A 92 -8.62 -8.48 -0.61
CA GLN A 92 -9.82 -8.77 0.17
C GLN A 92 -10.75 -7.56 0.25
N ASP A 93 -10.22 -6.37 0.53
CA ASP A 93 -11.02 -5.14 0.55
C ASP A 93 -11.62 -4.86 -0.84
N ARG A 94 -10.85 -4.99 -1.92
CA ARG A 94 -11.35 -4.91 -3.31
C ARG A 94 -12.54 -5.84 -3.54
N SER A 95 -12.44 -7.08 -3.11
CA SER A 95 -13.53 -8.05 -3.22
C SER A 95 -14.79 -7.57 -2.50
N HIS A 96 -14.66 -7.05 -1.27
CA HIS A 96 -15.78 -6.47 -0.53
C HIS A 96 -16.39 -5.25 -1.25
N GLN A 97 -15.57 -4.34 -1.78
CA GLN A 97 -16.06 -3.17 -2.53
C GLN A 97 -16.87 -3.59 -3.76
N GLN A 98 -16.38 -4.58 -4.51
CA GLN A 98 -17.07 -5.08 -5.70
C GLN A 98 -18.39 -5.78 -5.36
N LEU A 99 -18.42 -6.58 -4.29
CA LEU A 99 -19.65 -7.20 -3.81
C LEU A 99 -20.69 -6.16 -3.38
N ASN A 100 -20.28 -5.12 -2.64
CA ASN A 100 -21.17 -4.04 -2.24
C ASN A 100 -21.77 -3.30 -3.44
N GLN A 101 -20.96 -3.08 -4.49
CA GLN A 101 -21.44 -2.46 -5.73
C GLN A 101 -22.44 -3.35 -6.49
N LEU A 102 -22.27 -4.67 -6.45
CA LEU A 102 -23.21 -5.61 -7.06
C LEU A 102 -24.52 -5.66 -6.27
N SER A 103 -24.46 -5.78 -4.94
CA SER A 103 -25.65 -5.81 -4.08
C SER A 103 -26.45 -4.49 -4.16
N GLY A 104 -25.77 -3.35 -4.17
CA GLY A 104 -26.43 -2.05 -4.33
C GLY A 104 -27.08 -1.83 -5.70
N LYS A 105 -26.62 -2.54 -6.74
CA LYS A 105 -27.26 -2.55 -8.07
C LYS A 105 -28.47 -3.49 -8.17
N ILE A 106 -28.54 -4.51 -7.30
CA ILE A 106 -29.66 -5.47 -7.28
C ILE A 106 -30.90 -4.87 -6.58
N GLU A 107 -30.73 -3.86 -5.70
CA GLU A 107 -31.84 -3.18 -5.01
C GLU A 107 -32.53 -2.06 -5.82
N THR A 108 -32.19 -1.86 -7.09
CA THR A 108 -32.99 -0.99 -8.00
C THR A 108 -33.56 -1.74 -9.20
N PRO A 109 -34.68 -2.45 -9.02
CA PRO A 109 -35.70 -2.60 -10.04
C PRO A 109 -36.98 -1.89 -9.59
N GLY A 110 -37.28 -0.75 -10.23
CA GLY A 110 -38.64 -0.22 -10.35
C GLY A 110 -39.08 0.84 -9.35
N ARG A 111 -39.08 2.10 -9.81
CA ARG A 111 -40.22 3.00 -9.67
C ARG A 111 -40.45 3.74 -10.98
#